data_AF-F4WHJ8-F1
#
_entry.id   AF-F4WHJ8-F1
#
_cell.length_a   1.000
_cell.length_b   1.000
_cell.length_c   1.000
_cell.angle_alpha   90.00
_cell.angle_beta   90.00
_cell.angle_gamma   90.00
#
_symmetry.space_group_name_H-M   'P 1'
#
loop_
_entity.id
_entity.type
_entity.pdbx_description
1 polymer ?
#
loop_
_entity_poly.entity_id
_entity_poly.type
_entity_poly.pdbx_seq_one_letter_code
_entity_poly.pdbx_strand_id
1 'polypeptide(L)'
;MWKLYMKMDKFCKAMEPFCNTEWTYSTDNIHSMWDNLNEKDQQLFQFNMVEFNWTEYLINHYQGLRRYQLNENDSMLKVSRMKYVR
;
A
#
# COMPACT_ATOMS: atom_id res chain seq x y z
N MET A 1 -28.28 5.03 -17.42
CA MET A 1 -28.44 4.83 -15.97
C MET A 1 -28.36 3.35 -15.56
N TRP A 2 -29.25 2.44 -16.02
CA TRP A 2 -29.26 1.01 -15.62
C TRP A 2 -27.92 0.25 -15.76
N LYS A 3 -27.22 0.40 -16.90
CA LYS A 3 -25.91 -0.25 -17.12
C LYS A 3 -24.83 0.21 -16.13
N LEU A 4 -24.89 1.46 -15.67
CA LEU A 4 -23.95 2.00 -14.68
C LEU A 4 -24.25 1.39 -13.30
N TYR A 5 -25.53 1.31 -12.93
CA TYR A 5 -25.98 0.67 -11.69
C TYR A 5 -25.52 -0.78 -11.61
N MET A 6 -25.67 -1.58 -12.67
CA MET A 6 -25.19 -2.97 -12.68
C MET A 6 -23.67 -3.09 -12.51
N LYS A 7 -22.89 -2.15 -13.06
CA LYS A 7 -21.42 -2.13 -12.87
C LYS A 7 -21.06 -1.80 -11.42
N MET A 8 -21.74 -0.83 -10.82
CA MET A 8 -21.54 -0.45 -9.43
C MET A 8 -21.93 -1.59 -8.48
N ASP A 9 -23.10 -2.21 -8.68
CA ASP A 9 -23.55 -3.37 -7.88
C ASP A 9 -22.55 -4.53 -7.95
N LYS A 10 -22.04 -4.86 -9.14
CA LYS A 10 -21.00 -5.88 -9.31
C LYS A 10 -19.71 -5.53 -8.56
N PHE A 11 -19.30 -4.27 -8.60
CA PHE A 11 -18.10 -3.80 -7.89
C PHE A 11 -18.31 -3.84 -6.36
N CYS A 12 -19.45 -3.35 -5.87
CA CYS A 12 -19.78 -3.37 -4.44
C CYS A 12 -19.80 -4.79 -3.90
N LYS A 13 -20.42 -5.74 -4.61
CA LYS A 13 -20.40 -7.17 -4.24
C LYS A 13 -19.00 -7.77 -4.22
N ALA A 14 -18.15 -7.38 -5.17
CA ALA A 14 -16.75 -7.84 -5.18
C ALA A 14 -15.93 -7.25 -4.02
N MET A 15 -16.29 -6.05 -3.55
CA MET A 15 -15.61 -5.34 -2.47
C MET A 15 -16.12 -5.71 -1.07
N GLU A 16 -17.36 -6.19 -0.98
CA GLU A 16 -18.04 -6.52 0.28
C GLU A 16 -17.17 -7.34 1.27
N PRO A 17 -16.48 -8.43 0.86
CA PRO A 17 -15.66 -9.21 1.79
C PRO A 17 -14.47 -8.43 2.35
N PHE A 18 -13.96 -7.44 1.61
CA PHE A 18 -12.81 -6.64 2.01
C PHE A 18 -13.20 -5.44 2.89
N CYS A 19 -14.41 -4.93 2.73
CA CYS A 19 -14.89 -3.77 3.48
C CYS A 19 -15.64 -4.13 4.76
N ASN A 20 -16.35 -5.28 4.78
CA ASN A 20 -17.25 -5.65 5.87
C ASN A 20 -16.75 -6.80 6.73
N THR A 21 -15.61 -7.39 6.37
CA THR A 21 -14.97 -8.43 7.18
C THR A 21 -13.80 -7.82 7.93
N GLU A 22 -13.76 -8.01 9.24
CA GLU A 22 -12.59 -7.69 10.03
C GLU A 22 -11.54 -8.79 9.83
N TRP A 23 -10.36 -8.39 9.35
CA TRP A 23 -9.26 -9.32 9.13
C TRP A 23 -8.34 -9.26 10.33
N THR A 24 -8.38 -10.30 11.16
CA THR A 24 -7.37 -10.48 12.21
C THR A 24 -6.16 -11.19 11.62
N TYR A 25 -5.00 -10.57 11.71
CA TYR A 25 -3.72 -11.19 11.37
C TYR A 25 -2.75 -11.04 12.55
N SER A 26 -1.93 -12.06 12.78
CA SER A 26 -0.84 -12.02 13.76
C SER A 26 0.49 -12.12 13.02
N THR A 27 1.46 -11.35 13.50
CA THR A 27 2.85 -11.39 13.03
C THR A 27 3.78 -12.01 14.08
N ASP A 28 3.23 -12.63 15.13
CA ASP A 28 4.00 -13.10 16.29
C ASP A 28 5.09 -14.11 15.90
N ASN A 29 4.79 -15.01 14.95
CA ASN A 29 5.76 -15.98 14.45
C ASN A 29 6.90 -15.32 13.66
N ILE A 30 6.62 -14.23 12.95
CA ILE A 30 7.64 -13.48 12.20
C ILE A 30 8.58 -12.77 13.17
N HIS A 31 8.03 -12.14 14.21
CA HIS A 31 8.82 -11.50 15.26
C HIS A 31 9.67 -12.53 16.02
N SER A 32 9.07 -13.64 16.43
CA SER A 32 9.79 -14.73 17.09
C SER A 32 10.92 -15.27 16.21
N MET A 33 10.70 -15.45 14.90
CA MET A 33 11.75 -15.86 13.98
C MET A 33 12.88 -14.83 13.91
N TRP A 34 12.56 -13.54 13.82
CA TRP A 34 13.55 -12.45 13.80
C TRP A 34 14.41 -12.44 15.07
N ASP A 35 13.78 -12.54 16.24
CA ASP A 35 14.44 -12.48 17.55
C ASP A 35 15.37 -13.68 17.79
N ASN A 36 15.13 -14.80 17.12
CA ASN A 36 15.97 -16.01 17.20
C ASN A 36 17.15 -16.00 16.22
N LEU A 37 17.22 -15.07 15.27
CA LEU A 37 18.38 -14.95 14.38
C LEU A 37 19.56 -14.28 15.12
N ASN A 38 20.77 -14.72 14.77
CA ASN A 38 21.97 -14.00 15.19
C ASN A 38 22.14 -12.69 14.40
N GLU A 39 22.95 -11.77 14.91
CA GLU A 39 23.16 -10.45 14.28
C GLU A 39 23.61 -10.52 12.82
N LYS A 40 24.46 -11.51 12.47
CA LYS A 40 24.95 -11.68 11.11
C LYS A 40 23.81 -12.03 10.14
N ASP A 41 22.95 -12.95 10.54
CA ASP A 41 21.81 -13.37 9.71
C ASP A 41 20.72 -12.30 9.66
N GLN A 42 20.50 -11.56 10.74
CA GLN A 42 19.62 -10.39 10.73
C GLN A 42 20.08 -9.32 9.72
N GLN A 43 21.39 -9.05 9.66
CA GLN A 43 21.95 -8.11 8.69
C GLN A 43 21.86 -8.61 7.24
N LEU A 44 22.05 -9.92 7.03
CA LEU A 44 21.95 -10.53 5.70
C LEU A 44 20.50 -10.59 5.19
N PHE A 45 19.53 -10.78 6.10
CA PHE A 45 18.13 -10.98 5.79
C PHE A 45 17.24 -9.98 6.51
N GLN A 46 17.34 -8.70 6.18
CA GLN A 46 16.55 -7.64 6.84
C GLN A 46 15.06 -7.69 6.45
N PHE A 47 14.29 -8.56 7.10
CA PHE A 47 12.83 -8.66 6.94
C PHE A 47 12.03 -8.08 8.12
N ASN A 48 12.70 -7.50 9.11
CA ASN A 48 12.02 -6.77 10.17
C ASN A 48 11.39 -5.49 9.63
N MET A 49 10.07 -5.48 9.59
CA MET A 49 9.27 -4.36 9.09
C MET A 49 9.10 -3.23 10.12
N VAL A 50 9.50 -3.42 11.38
CA VAL A 50 9.41 -2.39 12.43
C VAL A 50 10.42 -1.27 12.18
N GLU A 51 11.63 -1.61 11.77
CA GLU A 51 12.72 -0.65 11.51
C GLU A 51 12.71 -0.13 10.07
N PHE A 52 11.82 -0.66 9.23
CA PHE A 52 11.72 -0.28 7.84
C PHE A 52 11.23 1.17 7.71
N ASN A 53 11.91 1.98 6.89
CA ASN A 53 11.51 3.36 6.64
C ASN A 53 10.28 3.44 5.70
N TRP A 54 9.11 3.18 6.28
CA TRP A 54 7.83 3.20 5.57
C TRP A 54 7.53 4.53 4.89
N THR A 55 7.93 5.64 5.50
CA THR A 55 7.70 6.98 4.95
C THR A 55 8.44 7.16 3.62
N GLU A 56 9.73 6.84 3.60
CA GLU A 56 10.54 6.93 2.38
C GLU A 56 10.03 5.96 1.31
N TYR A 57 9.75 4.71 1.69
CA TYR A 57 9.21 3.72 0.78
C TYR A 57 7.92 4.20 0.10
N LEU A 58 6.95 4.68 0.90
CA LEU A 58 5.66 5.14 0.37
C LEU A 58 5.84 6.36 -0.53
N ILE A 59 6.69 7.32 -0.15
CA ILE A 59 6.99 8.49 -0.99
C ILE A 59 7.55 8.05 -2.34
N ASN A 60 8.58 7.19 -2.34
CA ASN A 60 9.21 6.70 -3.55
C ASN A 60 8.25 5.86 -4.40
N HIS A 61 7.44 5.02 -3.75
CA HIS A 61 6.42 4.22 -4.40
C HIS A 61 5.39 5.09 -5.13
N TYR A 62 4.82 6.09 -4.46
CA TYR A 62 3.84 6.99 -5.08
C TYR A 62 4.46 7.83 -6.20
N GLN A 63 5.70 8.31 -6.04
CA GLN A 63 6.41 9.02 -7.09
C GLN A 63 6.63 8.13 -8.32
N GLY A 64 7.07 6.89 -8.12
CA GLY A 64 7.24 5.90 -9.18
C GLY A 64 5.93 5.60 -9.90
N LEU A 65 4.85 5.33 -9.15
CA LEU A 65 3.53 5.06 -9.73
C LEU A 65 3.05 6.23 -10.59
N ARG A 66 3.18 7.46 -10.09
CA ARG A 66 2.81 8.67 -10.86
C ARG A 66 3.60 8.79 -12.15
N ARG A 67 4.92 8.61 -12.09
CA ARG A 67 5.80 8.78 -13.25
C ARG A 67 5.63 7.68 -14.30
N TYR A 68 5.61 6.43 -13.87
CA TYR A 68 5.72 5.28 -14.78
C TYR A 68 4.39 4.63 -15.14
N GLN A 69 3.42 4.64 -14.24
CA GLN A 69 2.12 4.00 -14.47
C GLN A 69 1.05 5.00 -14.90
N LEU A 70 1.10 6.22 -14.36
CA LEU A 70 0.14 7.28 -14.67
C LEU A 70 0.66 8.30 -15.69
N ASN A 71 1.94 8.21 -16.10
CA ASN A 71 2.60 9.14 -17.02
C ASN A 71 2.48 10.63 -16.60
N GLU A 72 2.44 10.91 -15.31
CA GLU A 72 2.43 12.27 -14.78
C GLU A 72 3.85 12.84 -14.64
N ASN A 73 4.04 14.10 -15.04
CA ASN A 73 5.29 14.82 -14.80
C ASN A 73 5.27 15.52 -13.43
N ASP A 74 6.43 15.71 -12.81
CA ASP A 74 6.58 16.46 -11.56
C ASP A 74 6.12 17.91 -11.69
N SER A 75 6.19 18.51 -12.88
CA SER A 75 5.59 19.82 -13.15
C SER A 75 4.06 19.86 -12.94
N MET A 76 3.38 18.71 -13.03
CA MET A 76 1.94 18.56 -12.83
C MET A 76 1.57 18.40 -11.35
N LEU A 77 2.54 18.21 -10.44
CA LEU A 77 2.30 18.02 -9.00
C LEU A 77 1.46 19.13 -8.38
N LYS A 78 1.79 20.39 -8.67
CA LYS A 78 1.06 21.55 -8.14
C LYS A 78 -0.39 21.55 -8.62
N VAL A 79 -0.61 21.22 -9.89
CA VAL A 79 -1.95 21.19 -10.51
C VAL A 79 -2.78 20.03 -9.94
N SER A 80 -2.20 18.84 -9.83
CA SER A 80 -2.87 17.67 -9.23
C SER A 80 -3.25 17.94 -7.78
N ARG A 81 -2.36 18.54 -6.97
CA ARG A 81 -2.68 18.91 -5.58
C ARG A 81 -3.84 19.90 -5.51
N MET A 82 -3.84 20.96 -6.31
CA MET A 82 -4.94 21.93 -6.34
C MET A 82 -6.28 21.31 -6.76
N LYS A 83 -6.28 20.29 -7.63
CA LYS A 83 -7.51 19.64 -8.12
C LYS A 83 -8.20 18.76 -7.06
N TYR A 84 -7.45 18.26 -6.07
CA TYR A 84 -7.93 17.35 -5.03
C TYR A 84 -7.95 17.95 -3.62
N VAL A 85 -7.52 19.21 -3.46
CA VAL A 85 -7.82 19.99 -2.25
C VAL A 85 -9.30 20.37 -2.31
N ARG A 86 -10.10 19.72 -1.47
CA ARG A 86 -11.48 20.10 -1.16
C ARG A 86 -11.50 20.97 0.08
#